data_AF-A0A962JFY3-F1
#
_entry.id   AF-A0A962JFY3-F1
#
_cell.length_a   1.000
_cell.length_b   1.000
_cell.length_c   1.000
_cell.angle_alpha   90.00
_cell.angle_beta   90.00
_cell.angle_gamma   90.00
#
_symmetry.space_group_name_H-M   'P 1'
#
loop_
_entity.id
_entity.type
_entity.pdbx_description
1 polymer ?
#
loop_
_entity_poly.entity_id
_entity_poly.type
_entity_poly.pdbx_seq_one_letter_code
_entity_poly.pdbx_strand_id
1 'polypeptide(L)'
;AEKIHAPLALASAIVIVSGLMGAMLAEPLLKFVRHDMAKGFALGLAAHGIGTARALQISPTAGAFAALGMSLNGILTALWLPMAVKWAFS
;
A
#
# COMPACT_ATOMS: atom_id res chain seq x y z
N ALA A 1 -16.15 7.92 7.15
CA ALA A 1 -16.07 9.39 7.11
C ALA A 1 -17.37 10.03 7.59
N GLU A 2 -18.52 9.63 7.04
CA GLU A 2 -19.84 10.18 7.42
C GLU A 2 -20.21 9.91 8.89
N LYS A 3 -19.82 8.75 9.46
CA LYS A 3 -20.11 8.39 10.85
C LYS A 3 -19.27 9.12 11.92
N ILE A 4 -18.29 9.96 11.54
CA ILE A 4 -17.35 10.59 12.48
C ILE A 4 -17.21 12.11 12.29
N HIS A 5 -18.04 12.74 11.45
CA HIS A 5 -17.96 14.17 11.04
C HIS A 5 -16.59 14.66 10.51
N ALA A 6 -15.61 13.77 10.34
CA ALA A 6 -14.30 14.11 9.82
C ALA A 6 -14.41 14.47 8.32
N PRO A 7 -13.89 15.64 7.89
CA PRO A 7 -13.96 16.04 6.49
C PRO A 7 -13.22 15.02 5.62
N LEU A 8 -13.91 14.46 4.63
CA LEU A 8 -13.37 13.45 3.72
C LEU A 8 -12.07 13.93 3.05
N ALA A 9 -12.00 15.22 2.74
CA ALA A 9 -10.81 15.86 2.17
C ALA A 9 -9.57 15.73 3.06
N LEU A 10 -9.73 15.83 4.39
CA LEU A 10 -8.61 15.70 5.33
C LEU A 10 -8.11 14.26 5.40
N ALA A 11 -9.03 13.29 5.49
CA ALA A 11 -8.67 11.87 5.49
C ALA A 11 -7.92 11.50 4.20
N SER A 12 -8.42 11.92 3.04
CA SER A 12 -7.76 11.71 1.75
C SER A 12 -6.39 12.37 1.69
N ALA A 13 -6.25 13.61 2.18
CA ALA A 13 -4.96 14.30 2.21
C ALA A 13 -3.93 13.55 3.06
N ILE A 14 -4.30 13.09 4.26
CA ILE A 14 -3.42 12.30 5.13
C ILE A 14 -3.00 11.00 4.46
N VAL A 15 -3.95 10.27 3.86
CA VAL A 15 -3.66 9.02 3.16
C VAL A 15 -2.72 9.24 1.98
N ILE A 16 -2.94 10.26 1.16
CA ILE A 16 -2.08 10.59 0.02
C ILE A 16 -0.66 10.93 0.47
N VAL A 17 -0.52 11.80 1.48
CA VAL A 17 0.79 12.18 2.02
C VAL A 17 1.52 10.97 2.59
N SER A 18 0.83 10.13 3.36
CA SER A 18 1.43 8.91 3.92
C SER A 18 1.91 7.95 2.82
N GLY A 19 1.12 7.76 1.76
CA GLY A 19 1.51 6.92 0.63
C GLY A 19 2.67 7.50 -0.18
N LEU A 20 2.72 8.82 -0.35
CA LEU A 20 3.85 9.50 -0.99
C LEU A 20 5.13 9.34 -0.17
N MET A 21 5.07 9.56 1.14
CA MET A 21 6.20 9.34 2.05
C MET A 21 6.68 7.88 1.99
N GLY A 22 5.76 6.91 2.02
CA GLY A 22 6.09 5.50 1.88
C GLY A 22 6.83 5.19 0.58
N ALA A 23 6.37 5.74 -0.55
CA ALA A 23 7.01 5.53 -1.85
C ALA A 23 8.41 6.17 -1.89
N MET A 24 8.56 7.39 -1.36
CA MET A 24 9.84 8.11 -1.31
C MET A 24 10.87 7.42 -0.41
N LEU A 25 10.43 6.88 0.73
CA LEU A 25 11.31 6.16 1.66
C LEU A 25 11.68 4.76 1.14
N ALA A 26 10.78 4.10 0.41
CA ALA A 26 11.02 2.78 -0.15
C ALA A 26 12.13 2.77 -1.22
N GLU A 27 12.29 3.83 -2.02
CA GLU A 27 13.33 3.89 -3.06
C GLU A 27 14.77 3.73 -2.55
N PRO A 28 15.26 4.52 -1.57
CA PRO A 28 16.62 4.34 -1.06
C PRO A 28 16.81 2.98 -0.39
N LEU A 29 15.77 2.43 0.26
CA LEU A 29 15.79 1.11 0.89
C LEU A 29 15.90 -0.02 -0.15
N LEU A 30 15.20 0.12 -1.28
CA LEU A 30 15.14 -0.89 -2.35
C LEU A 30 16.25 -0.72 -3.40
N LYS A 31 17.10 0.30 -3.28
CA LYS A 31 18.19 0.60 -4.23
C LYS A 31 19.13 -0.58 -4.48
N PHE A 32 19.36 -1.42 -3.47
CA PHE A 32 20.25 -2.58 -3.55
C PHE A 32 19.54 -3.87 -3.99
N VAL A 33 18.21 -3.87 -4.08
CA VAL A 33 17.44 -5.01 -4.57
C VAL A 33 17.62 -5.08 -6.09
N ARG A 34 18.04 -6.24 -6.61
CA ARG A 34 18.29 -6.40 -8.06
C ARG A 34 17.04 -6.82 -8.84
N HIS A 35 16.13 -7.56 -8.19
CA HIS A 35 14.93 -8.07 -8.83
C HIS A 35 13.78 -7.06 -8.81
N ASP A 36 13.32 -6.68 -9.99
CA ASP A 36 12.20 -5.76 -10.17
C ASP A 36 10.89 -6.29 -9.60
N MET A 37 10.69 -7.62 -9.63
CA MET A 37 9.54 -8.27 -8.97
C MET A 37 9.52 -7.98 -7.47
N ALA A 38 10.67 -8.10 -6.80
CA ALA A 38 10.79 -7.86 -5.37
C ALA A 38 10.64 -6.37 -5.02
N LYS A 39 11.24 -5.46 -5.82
CA LYS A 39 11.04 -4.02 -5.67
C LYS A 39 9.57 -3.64 -5.83
N GLY A 40 8.94 -4.15 -6.89
CA GLY A 40 7.54 -3.88 -7.22
C GLY A 40 6.61 -4.33 -6.11
N PHE A 41 6.75 -5.59 -5.68
CA PHE A 41 5.97 -6.15 -4.59
C PHE A 41 6.11 -5.33 -3.30
N ALA A 42 7.34 -4.97 -2.92
CA ALA A 42 7.61 -4.16 -1.73
C ALA A 42 7.03 -2.75 -1.83
N LEU A 43 7.14 -2.09 -3.01
CA LEU A 43 6.56 -0.77 -3.25
C LEU A 43 5.03 -0.79 -3.16
N GLY A 44 4.39 -1.78 -3.77
CA GLY A 44 2.93 -1.95 -3.72
C GLY A 44 2.41 -2.17 -2.31
N LEU A 45 3.13 -2.95 -1.49
CA LEU A 45 2.79 -3.16 -0.07
C LEU A 45 3.04 -1.91 0.79
N ALA A 46 4.17 -1.24 0.61
CA ALA A 46 4.56 -0.12 1.47
C ALA A 46 3.78 1.17 1.18
N ALA A 47 3.43 1.41 -0.09
CA ALA A 47 2.88 2.70 -0.53
C ALA A 47 1.58 2.58 -1.35
N HIS A 48 0.94 1.40 -1.33
CA HIS A 48 -0.35 1.14 -1.97
C HIS A 48 -0.36 1.61 -3.44
N GLY A 49 -1.46 2.21 -3.91
CA GLY A 49 -1.61 2.65 -5.30
C GLY A 49 -0.54 3.65 -5.76
N ILE A 50 -0.04 4.51 -4.87
CA ILE A 50 1.05 5.45 -5.18
C ILE A 50 2.35 4.67 -5.43
N GLY A 51 2.64 3.67 -4.60
CA GLY A 51 3.75 2.74 -4.79
C GLY A 51 3.65 1.92 -6.07
N THR A 52 2.45 1.44 -6.41
CA THR A 52 2.19 0.71 -7.66
C THR A 52 2.41 1.59 -8.90
N ALA A 53 1.95 2.85 -8.87
CA ALA A 53 2.22 3.81 -9.94
C ALA A 53 3.72 4.08 -10.10
N ARG A 54 4.48 4.14 -9.00
CA ARG A 54 5.93 4.27 -9.04
C ARG A 54 6.62 3.01 -9.54
N ALA A 55 6.16 1.81 -9.14
CA ALA A 55 6.69 0.55 -9.61
C ALA A 55 6.53 0.37 -11.13
N LEU A 56 5.42 0.84 -11.71
CA LEU A 56 5.22 0.88 -13.16
C LEU A 56 6.23 1.77 -13.90
N GLN A 57 6.73 2.83 -13.24
CA GLN A 57 7.79 3.68 -13.80
C GLN A 57 9.16 3.00 -13.76
N ILE A 58 9.38 2.02 -12.86
CA ILE A 58 10.61 1.22 -12.80
C ILE A 58 10.59 0.20 -13.94
N SER A 59 9.57 -0.65 -13.98
CA SER A 59 9.36 -1.60 -15.08
C SER A 59 7.93 -2.18 -15.06
N PRO A 60 7.43 -2.70 -16.20
CA PRO A 60 6.12 -3.35 -16.26
C PRO A 60 6.00 -4.55 -15.29
N THR A 61 7.09 -5.30 -15.10
CA THR A 61 7.12 -6.44 -14.17
C THR A 61 7.05 -5.99 -12.72
N ALA A 62 7.76 -4.91 -12.34
CA ALA A 62 7.62 -4.32 -11.01
C ALA A 62 6.18 -3.86 -10.76
N GLY A 63 5.55 -3.18 -11.73
CA GLY A 63 4.14 -2.77 -11.63
C GLY A 63 3.18 -3.95 -11.43
N ALA A 64 3.35 -5.04 -12.17
CA ALA A 64 2.54 -6.25 -12.02
C ALA A 64 2.67 -6.84 -10.61
N PHE A 65 3.89 -6.97 -10.09
CA PHE A 65 4.12 -7.50 -8.74
C PHE A 65 3.66 -6.54 -7.63
N ALA A 66 3.69 -5.22 -7.87
CA ALA A 66 3.11 -4.25 -6.95
C ALA A 66 1.59 -4.42 -6.81
N ALA A 67 0.89 -4.60 -7.95
CA ALA A 67 -0.54 -4.89 -7.94
C ALA A 67 -0.87 -6.22 -7.24
N LEU A 68 -0.03 -7.26 -7.42
CA LEU A 68 -0.16 -8.53 -6.69
C LEU A 68 0.02 -8.36 -5.18
N GLY A 69 1.03 -7.60 -4.73
CA GLY A 69 1.23 -7.32 -3.31
C GLY A 69 0.03 -6.60 -2.68
N MET A 70 -0.48 -5.58 -3.37
CA MET A 70 -1.65 -4.83 -2.91
C MET A 70 -2.91 -5.70 -2.83
N SER A 71 -3.18 -6.55 -3.83
CA SER A 71 -4.35 -7.43 -3.82
C SER A 71 -4.28 -8.50 -2.72
N LEU A 72 -3.11 -9.11 -2.51
CA LEU A 72 -2.88 -10.05 -1.42
C LEU A 72 -3.08 -9.42 -0.05
N ASN A 73 -2.58 -8.20 0.16
CA ASN A 73 -2.80 -7.46 1.40
C ASN A 73 -4.30 -7.20 1.64
N GLY A 74 -5.05 -6.84 0.59
CA GLY A 74 -6.50 -6.65 0.66
C GLY A 74 -7.24 -7.93 1.05
N ILE A 75 -6.88 -9.06 0.43
CA ILE A 75 -7.48 -10.38 0.76
C ILE A 75 -7.18 -10.75 2.20
N LEU A 76 -5.92 -10.64 2.64
CA LEU A 76 -5.52 -10.98 4.00
C LEU A 76 -6.26 -10.11 5.02
N THR A 77 -6.36 -8.81 4.75
CA THR A 77 -7.11 -7.88 5.61
C THR A 77 -8.59 -8.24 5.65
N ALA A 78 -9.21 -8.59 4.53
CA ALA A 78 -10.61 -8.98 4.47
C ALA A 78 -10.91 -10.26 5.27
N LEU A 79 -9.99 -11.24 5.23
CA LEU A 79 -10.10 -12.48 6.00
C LEU A 79 -9.86 -12.25 7.50
N TRP A 80 -8.93 -11.35 7.85
CA TRP A 80 -8.57 -11.08 9.24
C TRP A 80 -9.56 -10.16 9.97
N LEU A 81 -10.14 -9.19 9.25
CA LEU A 81 -11.06 -8.19 9.80
C LEU A 81 -12.20 -8.75 10.67
N PRO A 82 -12.96 -9.81 10.28
CA PRO A 82 -14.04 -10.34 11.11
C PRO A 82 -13.55 -10.90 12.45
N MET A 83 -12.36 -11.52 12.48
CA MET A 83 -11.75 -12.01 13.72
C MET A 83 -11.30 -10.85 14.62
N ALA A 84 -10.66 -9.84 14.04
CA ALA A 84 -10.21 -8.66 14.76
C ALA A 84 -11.37 -7.88 15.38
N VAL A 85 -12.46 -7.69 14.63
CA VAL A 85 -13.68 -7.07 15.14
C VAL A 85 -14.26 -7.91 16.28
N LYS A 86 -14.39 -9.24 16.11
CA LYS A 86 -14.91 -10.10 17.17
C LYS A 86 -14.09 -10.00 18.47
N TRP A 87 -12.75 -9.97 18.37
CA TRP A 87 -11.86 -9.83 19.53
C TRP A 87 -11.96 -8.44 20.20
N ALA A 88 -12.11 -7.37 19.42
CA ALA A 88 -12.19 -6.01 19.96
C ALA A 88 -13.49 -5.71 20.72
N PHE A 89 -14.57 -6.47 20.45
CA PHE A 89 -15.89 -6.29 21.07
C PHE A 89 -16.29 -7.46 22.00
N SER A 90 -15.35 -8.34 22.35
CA SER A 90 -15.49 -9.41 23.36
C SER A 90 -14.76 -9.04 24.64
#